data_AF-A0A3D5JW69-F1
#
_entry.id   AF-A0A3D5JW69-F1
#
_cell.length_a   1.000
_cell.length_b   1.000
_cell.length_c   1.000
_cell.angle_alpha   90.00
_cell.angle_beta   90.00
_cell.angle_gamma   90.00
#
_symmetry.space_group_name_H-M   'P 1'
#
loop_
_entity.id
_entity.type
_entity.pdbx_description
1 polymer ?
#
loop_
_entity_poly.entity_id
_entity_poly.type
_entity_poly.pdbx_seq_one_letter_code
_entity_poly.pdbx_strand_id
1 'polypeptide(L)'
;QDATKSNKDRELYDKEFQQLKDFVLNLETKEFNEVPLFSGIDIKLTIDSTGTEFTLPAINLYRGQLLAPVSVLKSDGTNAGNTSTDYYVDAVDAAAHENSDEIIANVEYLQFKDDATASALADTQSGHFNLKTAHDARVALVSLKAAISRIAEHRAKLGAIESRLSFTNSQLTSTKENMGEAKSRITDVNVAEEATNFARFQILAQSGTSMLSQANAMPKTVLQLLT
;
A
#
# COMPACT_ATOMS: atom_id res chain seq x y z
N GLN A 1 4.07 23.63 -30.80
CA GLN A 1 4.99 22.85 -31.66
C GLN A 1 5.92 23.84 -32.32
N ASP A 2 7.21 23.60 -32.24
CA ASP A 2 8.21 24.43 -32.91
C ASP A 2 8.09 24.19 -34.43
N ALA A 3 7.78 25.26 -35.19
CA ALA A 3 7.55 25.21 -36.63
C ALA A 3 8.84 24.95 -37.44
N THR A 4 10.01 24.91 -36.78
CA THR A 4 11.31 24.69 -37.43
C THR A 4 11.70 23.22 -37.59
N LYS A 5 10.93 22.27 -37.06
CA LYS A 5 11.28 20.84 -37.09
C LYS A 5 10.82 20.15 -38.37
N SER A 6 11.71 19.35 -38.96
CA SER A 6 11.40 18.56 -40.16
C SER A 6 10.43 17.43 -39.84
N ASN A 7 9.68 16.96 -40.84
CA ASN A 7 8.80 15.78 -40.71
C ASN A 7 9.57 14.53 -40.28
N LYS A 8 10.83 14.38 -40.73
CA LYS A 8 11.71 13.26 -40.32
C LYS A 8 12.07 13.32 -38.83
N ASP A 9 12.34 14.52 -38.31
CA ASP A 9 12.67 14.70 -36.90
C ASP A 9 11.46 14.42 -36.01
N ARG A 10 10.26 14.85 -36.45
CA ARG A 10 8.99 14.55 -35.77
C ARG A 10 8.70 13.05 -35.70
N GLU A 11 9.01 12.31 -36.77
CA GLU A 11 8.87 10.85 -36.78
C GLU A 11 9.87 10.15 -35.84
N LEU A 12 11.10 10.67 -35.71
CA LEU A 12 12.08 10.14 -34.75
C LEU A 12 11.63 10.38 -33.30
N TYR A 13 11.17 11.60 -32.98
CA TYR A 13 10.65 11.91 -31.65
C TYR A 13 9.39 11.11 -31.31
N ASP A 14 8.49 10.90 -32.28
CA ASP A 14 7.32 10.05 -32.08
C ASP A 14 7.75 8.60 -31.76
N LYS A 15 8.75 8.05 -32.46
CA LYS A 15 9.28 6.71 -32.16
C LYS A 15 9.84 6.60 -30.73
N GLU A 16 10.65 7.56 -30.30
CA GLU A 16 11.17 7.58 -28.92
C GLU A 16 10.05 7.71 -27.89
N PHE A 17 9.05 8.54 -28.15
CA PHE A 17 7.89 8.69 -27.28
C PHE A 17 7.08 7.39 -27.19
N GLN A 18 6.82 6.70 -28.30
CA GLN A 18 6.15 5.40 -28.28
C GLN A 18 6.94 4.37 -27.47
N GLN A 19 8.26 4.30 -27.64
CA GLN A 19 9.11 3.38 -26.87
C GLN A 19 9.06 3.65 -25.36
N LEU A 20 9.13 4.92 -24.94
CA LEU A 20 9.02 5.28 -23.53
C LEU A 20 7.64 4.98 -22.98
N LYS A 21 6.58 5.27 -23.75
CA LYS A 21 5.21 4.93 -23.38
C LYS A 21 5.07 3.42 -23.16
N ASP A 22 5.57 2.61 -24.09
CA ASP A 22 5.51 1.15 -23.98
C ASP A 22 6.33 0.65 -22.77
N PHE A 23 7.47 1.27 -22.47
CA PHE A 23 8.23 0.97 -21.25
C PHE A 23 7.42 1.24 -19.98
N VAL A 24 6.73 2.38 -19.91
CA VAL A 24 5.87 2.72 -18.76
C VAL A 24 4.66 1.78 -18.68
N LEU A 25 4.05 1.41 -19.79
CA LEU A 25 2.93 0.47 -19.83
C LEU A 25 3.34 -0.96 -19.45
N ASN A 26 4.58 -1.37 -19.74
CA ASN A 26 5.12 -2.64 -19.25
C ASN A 26 5.30 -2.68 -17.72
N LEU A 27 5.12 -1.56 -17.01
CA LEU A 27 5.04 -1.58 -15.55
C LEU A 27 3.70 -2.10 -15.04
N GLU A 28 2.63 -2.00 -15.83
CA GLU A 28 1.29 -2.51 -15.46
C GLU A 28 1.31 -4.01 -15.16
N THR A 29 2.12 -4.77 -15.90
CA THR A 29 2.24 -6.22 -15.78
C THR A 29 3.25 -6.66 -14.70
N LYS A 30 3.71 -5.75 -13.83
CA LYS A 30 4.64 -6.11 -12.77
C LYS A 30 3.93 -6.85 -11.66
N GLU A 31 4.51 -7.98 -11.30
CA GLU A 31 4.04 -8.85 -10.24
C GLU A 31 5.09 -8.95 -9.14
N PHE A 32 4.63 -9.10 -7.91
CA PHE A 32 5.46 -9.48 -6.77
C PHE A 32 4.90 -10.76 -6.18
N ASN A 33 5.72 -11.82 -6.16
CA ASN A 33 5.30 -13.14 -5.69
C ASN A 33 3.98 -13.60 -6.36
N GLU A 34 3.90 -13.48 -7.69
CA GLU A 34 2.73 -13.83 -8.53
C GLU A 34 1.47 -12.98 -8.25
N VAL A 35 1.57 -11.94 -7.41
CA VAL A 35 0.49 -10.97 -7.18
C VAL A 35 0.73 -9.74 -8.05
N PRO A 36 -0.21 -9.37 -8.95
CA PRO A 36 -0.07 -8.18 -9.77
C PRO A 36 -0.12 -6.92 -8.90
N LEU A 37 0.87 -6.04 -9.05
CA LEU A 37 1.02 -4.85 -8.21
C LEU A 37 0.16 -3.67 -8.65
N PHE A 38 -0.11 -3.55 -9.95
CA PHE A 38 -0.74 -2.37 -10.57
C PHE A 38 -2.02 -2.70 -11.33
N SER A 39 -2.72 -3.74 -10.89
CA SER A 39 -4.01 -4.11 -11.46
C SER A 39 -5.14 -3.22 -10.95
N GLY A 40 -6.26 -3.19 -11.67
CA GLY A 40 -7.50 -2.55 -11.21
C GLY A 40 -8.23 -3.31 -10.10
N ILE A 41 -7.57 -4.25 -9.43
CA ILE A 41 -8.15 -5.09 -8.37
C ILE A 41 -7.44 -4.78 -7.06
N ASP A 42 -8.20 -4.63 -5.99
CA ASP A 42 -7.66 -4.44 -4.64
C ASP A 42 -6.83 -5.67 -4.22
N ILE A 43 -5.66 -5.42 -3.63
CA ILE A 43 -4.82 -6.49 -3.09
C ILE A 43 -5.26 -6.74 -1.64
N LYS A 44 -5.72 -7.96 -1.38
CA LYS A 44 -6.19 -8.39 -0.06
C LYS A 44 -5.16 -9.31 0.59
N LEU A 45 -4.74 -8.96 1.81
CA LEU A 45 -3.86 -9.78 2.62
C LEU A 45 -4.59 -10.23 3.88
N THR A 46 -4.79 -11.54 4.05
CA THR A 46 -5.36 -12.07 5.29
C THR A 46 -4.33 -11.97 6.42
N ILE A 47 -4.67 -11.25 7.49
CA ILE A 47 -3.76 -10.89 8.59
C ILE A 47 -3.81 -11.91 9.73
N ASP A 48 -4.93 -12.61 9.88
CA ASP A 48 -5.14 -13.54 10.98
C ASP A 48 -5.81 -14.85 10.55
N SER A 49 -5.81 -15.83 11.45
CA SER A 49 -6.46 -17.12 11.23
C SER A 49 -7.99 -17.06 11.21
N THR A 50 -8.58 -15.90 11.51
CA THR A 50 -10.04 -15.70 11.51
C THR A 50 -10.56 -15.16 10.17
N GLY A 51 -9.66 -14.82 9.25
CA GLY A 51 -10.01 -14.33 7.91
C GLY A 51 -10.08 -12.82 7.80
N THR A 52 -9.61 -12.05 8.79
CA THR A 52 -9.57 -10.58 8.69
C THR A 52 -8.57 -10.17 7.59
N GLU A 53 -9.01 -9.32 6.66
CA GLU A 53 -8.20 -8.87 5.53
C GLU A 53 -7.70 -7.43 5.72
N PHE A 54 -6.42 -7.19 5.42
CA PHE A 54 -5.88 -5.89 5.08
C PHE A 54 -6.06 -5.67 3.59
N THR A 55 -6.82 -4.65 3.21
CA THR A 55 -7.02 -4.29 1.81
C THR A 55 -6.13 -3.12 1.43
N LEU A 56 -5.25 -3.34 0.46
CA LEU A 56 -4.56 -2.29 -0.27
C LEU A 56 -5.45 -1.86 -1.43
N PRO A 57 -5.82 -0.58 -1.53
CA PRO A 57 -6.64 -0.10 -2.64
C PRO A 57 -5.91 -0.31 -3.96
N ALA A 58 -6.65 -0.69 -4.99
CA ALA A 58 -6.14 -0.90 -6.33
C ALA A 58 -5.38 0.34 -6.83
N ILE A 59 -4.22 0.12 -7.44
CA ILE A 59 -3.48 1.14 -8.17
C ILE A 59 -3.56 0.75 -9.63
N ASN A 60 -4.57 1.25 -10.32
CA ASN A 60 -4.78 0.92 -11.72
C ASN A 60 -3.91 1.80 -12.62
N LEU A 61 -2.94 1.20 -13.30
CA LEU A 61 -2.14 1.87 -14.32
C LEU A 61 -2.62 1.60 -15.75
N TYR A 62 -3.79 0.97 -15.92
CA TYR A 62 -4.37 0.60 -17.21
C TYR A 62 -4.50 1.80 -18.15
N ARG A 63 -4.22 1.55 -19.44
CA ARG A 63 -4.23 2.54 -20.54
C ARG A 63 -5.46 3.43 -20.56
N GLY A 64 -6.64 2.88 -20.26
CA GLY A 64 -7.90 3.62 -20.25
C GLY A 64 -8.08 4.58 -19.07
N GLN A 65 -7.33 4.38 -17.97
CA GLN A 65 -7.46 5.17 -16.74
C GLN A 65 -6.24 6.08 -16.50
N LEU A 66 -5.04 5.71 -16.96
CA LEU A 66 -3.85 6.59 -16.92
C LEU A 66 -3.84 7.60 -18.07
N LEU A 67 -4.39 7.19 -19.21
CA LEU A 67 -4.40 7.96 -20.45
C LEU A 67 -5.83 8.12 -21.00
N ALA A 68 -6.84 8.10 -20.14
CA ALA A 68 -8.22 8.40 -20.52
C ALA A 68 -8.20 9.64 -21.42
N PRO A 69 -8.79 9.59 -22.64
CA PRO A 69 -8.97 10.80 -23.40
C PRO A 69 -9.74 11.72 -22.49
N VAL A 70 -9.18 12.90 -22.29
CA VAL A 70 -9.89 13.99 -21.66
C VAL A 70 -11.27 14.05 -22.32
N SER A 71 -12.31 13.95 -21.50
CA SER A 71 -13.67 14.15 -21.98
C SER A 71 -13.77 15.58 -22.47
N VAL A 72 -13.92 15.72 -23.78
CA VAL A 72 -14.19 17.00 -24.39
C VAL A 72 -15.64 17.34 -24.05
N LEU A 73 -15.84 18.07 -22.95
CA LEU A 73 -17.15 18.58 -22.60
C LEU A 73 -17.50 19.62 -23.66
N LYS A 74 -18.51 19.31 -24.50
CA LYS A 74 -19.16 20.32 -25.32
C LYS A 74 -19.81 21.31 -24.36
N SER A 75 -19.46 22.58 -24.43
CA SER A 75 -20.37 23.60 -23.93
C SER A 75 -21.66 23.49 -24.76
N ASP A 76 -22.78 23.23 -24.09
CA ASP A 76 -24.09 23.01 -24.72
C ASP A 76 -24.44 24.21 -25.62
N GLY A 77 -24.32 23.98 -26.94
CA GLY A 77 -24.65 24.94 -27.97
C GLY A 77 -26.15 25.03 -28.20
N THR A 78 -26.92 25.45 -27.19
CA THR A 78 -28.28 25.97 -27.42
C THR A 78 -28.26 27.50 -27.47
N ASN A 79 -27.38 28.10 -28.30
CA ASN A 79 -27.46 29.52 -28.64
C ASN A 79 -26.99 29.74 -30.08
N ALA A 80 -27.95 29.84 -30.98
CA ALA A 80 -27.77 30.24 -32.37
C ALA A 80 -27.13 31.64 -32.42
N GLY A 81 -25.81 31.72 -32.64
CA GLY A 81 -25.13 33.00 -32.91
C GLY A 81 -23.70 33.16 -32.39
N ASN A 82 -23.16 32.23 -31.59
CA ASN A 82 -21.76 32.30 -31.16
C ASN A 82 -20.91 31.27 -31.92
N THR A 83 -19.99 31.75 -32.77
CA THR A 83 -19.09 30.93 -33.59
C THR A 83 -17.81 30.49 -32.85
N SER A 84 -17.74 30.63 -31.52
CA SER A 84 -16.64 30.12 -30.71
C SER A 84 -17.14 28.98 -29.83
N THR A 85 -17.02 27.75 -30.32
CA THR A 85 -17.28 26.53 -29.56
C THR A 85 -16.08 26.31 -28.63
N ASP A 86 -16.16 26.81 -27.40
CA ASP A 86 -15.10 26.58 -26.42
C ASP A 86 -15.21 25.15 -25.89
N TYR A 87 -14.19 24.34 -26.20
CA TYR A 87 -14.05 22.96 -25.73
C TYR A 87 -13.31 22.94 -24.40
N TYR A 88 -13.92 22.31 -23.38
CA TYR A 88 -13.29 22.11 -22.08
C TYR A 88 -12.80 20.68 -21.93
N VAL A 89 -11.61 20.58 -21.34
CA VAL A 89 -10.84 19.36 -21.17
C VAL A 89 -11.02 18.88 -19.73
N ASP A 90 -11.98 17.97 -19.49
CA ASP A 90 -12.08 17.29 -18.20
C ASP A 90 -11.17 16.05 -18.19
N ALA A 91 -10.10 16.11 -17.39
CA ALA A 91 -9.16 15.01 -17.23
C ALA A 91 -9.68 13.93 -16.27
N VAL A 92 -10.88 14.09 -15.70
CA VAL A 92 -11.42 13.24 -14.66
C VAL A 92 -12.51 12.31 -15.22
N ASP A 93 -12.41 11.06 -14.79
CA ASP A 93 -13.30 9.96 -15.10
C ASP A 93 -14.77 10.34 -14.80
N ALA A 94 -15.61 10.43 -15.83
CA ALA A 94 -17.04 10.76 -15.69
C ALA A 94 -17.84 9.69 -14.91
N ALA A 95 -17.25 8.53 -14.59
CA ALA A 95 -17.90 7.44 -13.87
C ALA A 95 -17.63 7.40 -12.35
N ALA A 96 -16.77 8.27 -11.80
CA ALA A 96 -16.32 8.16 -10.39
C ALA A 96 -16.98 9.17 -9.42
N HIS A 97 -18.04 9.88 -9.81
CA HIS A 97 -18.63 10.94 -8.97
C HIS A 97 -19.99 10.59 -8.37
N GLU A 98 -19.98 9.80 -7.28
CA GLU A 98 -21.10 9.80 -6.32
C GLU A 98 -20.88 10.73 -5.13
N ASN A 99 -19.68 11.30 -4.92
CA ASN A 99 -19.43 12.25 -3.83
C ASN A 99 -18.59 13.44 -4.32
N SER A 100 -19.22 14.61 -4.42
CA SER A 100 -18.75 15.82 -5.09
C SER A 100 -17.70 16.67 -4.34
N ASP A 101 -17.02 16.14 -3.32
CA ASP A 101 -16.15 16.93 -2.43
C ASP A 101 -14.65 16.58 -2.49
N GLU A 102 -14.23 15.62 -3.31
CA GLU A 102 -12.81 15.28 -3.47
C GLU A 102 -12.14 16.05 -4.62
N ILE A 103 -11.52 17.18 -4.26
CA ILE A 103 -10.33 17.78 -4.87
C ILE A 103 -10.46 18.09 -6.38
N ILE A 104 -11.13 19.20 -6.67
CA ILE A 104 -10.86 20.01 -7.86
C ILE A 104 -9.54 20.75 -7.64
N ALA A 105 -8.40 20.11 -7.89
CA ALA A 105 -7.12 20.80 -7.97
C ALA A 105 -6.31 20.20 -9.12
N ASN A 106 -6.17 20.99 -10.20
CA ASN A 106 -5.39 20.74 -11.42
C ASN A 106 -6.18 20.31 -12.67
N VAL A 107 -7.37 20.87 -12.91
CA VAL A 107 -7.92 20.91 -14.28
C VAL A 107 -7.29 22.11 -15.01
N GLU A 108 -6.20 21.87 -15.74
CA GLU A 108 -5.66 22.85 -16.70
C GLU A 108 -6.57 22.86 -17.94
N TYR A 109 -7.50 23.82 -18.00
CA TYR A 109 -8.41 23.97 -19.12
C TYR A 109 -7.64 24.34 -20.41
N LEU A 110 -7.53 23.42 -21.36
CA LEU A 110 -7.08 23.74 -22.72
C LEU A 110 -8.26 24.21 -23.57
N GLN A 111 -8.24 25.48 -23.99
CA GLN A 111 -9.21 26.02 -24.96
C GLN A 111 -8.81 25.62 -26.39
N PHE A 112 -9.72 24.99 -27.14
CA PHE A 112 -9.58 24.75 -28.58
C PHE A 112 -10.58 25.61 -29.36
N LYS A 113 -10.13 26.32 -30.39
CA LYS A 113 -10.93 27.29 -31.17
C LYS A 113 -11.50 26.75 -32.49
N ASP A 114 -11.33 25.46 -32.80
CA ASP A 114 -11.70 24.91 -34.12
C ASP A 114 -12.40 23.54 -34.03
N ASP A 115 -13.63 23.48 -34.54
CA ASP A 115 -14.59 22.35 -34.50
C ASP A 115 -14.07 21.11 -35.25
N ALA A 116 -13.29 21.32 -36.32
CA ALA A 116 -12.65 20.24 -37.08
C ALA A 116 -11.55 19.51 -36.28
N THR A 117 -10.88 20.22 -35.36
CA THR A 117 -9.88 19.62 -34.46
C THR A 117 -10.51 18.90 -33.27
N ALA A 118 -11.77 19.21 -32.94
CA ALA A 118 -12.50 18.51 -31.89
C ALA A 118 -13.09 17.16 -32.35
N SER A 119 -13.46 17.03 -33.64
CA SER A 119 -13.87 15.75 -34.21
C SER A 119 -12.72 14.74 -34.32
N ALA A 120 -11.46 15.19 -34.42
CA ALA A 120 -10.29 14.32 -34.37
C ALA A 120 -9.99 13.78 -32.96
N LEU A 121 -10.50 14.43 -31.91
CA LEU A 121 -10.41 13.95 -30.52
C LEU A 121 -11.29 12.71 -30.28
N ALA A 122 -12.29 12.45 -31.11
CA ALA A 122 -13.12 11.23 -31.03
C ALA A 122 -12.37 9.96 -31.49
N ASP A 123 -11.31 10.08 -32.30
CA ASP A 123 -10.42 8.97 -32.69
C ASP A 123 -9.35 8.67 -31.59
N THR A 124 -9.33 9.51 -30.53
CA THR A 124 -8.50 9.33 -29.33
C THR A 124 -9.13 8.34 -28.33
N GLN A 125 -10.16 7.57 -28.72
CA GLN A 125 -10.62 6.40 -27.93
C GLN A 125 -9.59 5.25 -27.91
N SER A 126 -8.57 5.33 -28.76
CA SER A 126 -7.65 4.21 -29.01
C SER A 126 -6.40 4.22 -28.11
N GLY A 127 -6.18 5.23 -27.25
CA GLY A 127 -4.95 5.32 -26.45
C GLY A 127 -3.68 5.43 -27.32
N HIS A 128 -3.82 5.99 -28.53
CA HIS A 128 -2.75 6.29 -29.48
C HIS A 128 -2.38 7.77 -29.42
N PHE A 129 -1.61 8.16 -28.39
CA PHE A 129 -0.94 9.46 -28.37
C PHE A 129 0.20 9.43 -29.38
N ASN A 130 0.30 10.44 -30.24
CA ASN A 130 1.41 10.58 -31.17
C ASN A 130 1.97 12.00 -31.12
N LEU A 131 3.24 12.18 -31.50
CA LEU A 131 3.89 13.50 -31.56
C LEU A 131 3.94 14.06 -32.98
N LYS A 132 3.14 13.48 -33.89
CA LYS A 132 3.16 13.88 -35.29
C LYS A 132 2.63 15.30 -35.36
N THR A 133 1.39 15.61 -34.99
CA THR A 133 0.87 16.99 -35.19
C THR A 133 1.09 17.90 -33.97
N ALA A 134 0.97 19.23 -34.18
CA ALA A 134 1.01 20.21 -33.09
C ALA A 134 -0.14 20.01 -32.10
N HIS A 135 -1.28 19.54 -32.61
CA HIS A 135 -2.45 19.24 -31.84
C HIS A 135 -2.20 18.00 -30.96
N ASP A 136 -1.78 16.89 -31.57
CA ASP A 136 -1.55 15.62 -30.86
C ASP A 136 -0.48 15.75 -29.78
N ALA A 137 0.58 16.53 -30.04
CA ALA A 137 1.61 16.80 -29.05
C ALA A 137 1.10 17.59 -27.83
N ARG A 138 0.14 18.51 -27.99
CA ARG A 138 -0.47 19.24 -26.86
C ARG A 138 -1.38 18.32 -26.04
N VAL A 139 -2.16 17.47 -26.72
CA VAL A 139 -3.03 16.48 -26.07
C VAL A 139 -2.19 15.47 -25.28
N ALA A 140 -1.12 14.95 -25.88
CA ALA A 140 -0.18 14.04 -25.22
C ALA A 140 0.46 14.68 -23.97
N LEU A 141 0.83 15.97 -24.03
CA LEU A 141 1.42 16.68 -22.90
C LEU A 141 0.45 16.81 -21.72
N VAL A 142 -0.82 17.15 -21.97
CA VAL A 142 -1.82 17.25 -20.91
C VAL A 142 -2.15 15.89 -20.31
N SER A 143 -2.30 14.86 -21.13
CA SER A 143 -2.47 13.49 -20.65
C SER A 143 -1.28 13.04 -19.78
N LEU A 144 -0.04 13.35 -20.19
CA LEU A 144 1.16 13.05 -19.41
C LEU A 144 1.19 13.79 -18.06
N LYS A 145 0.83 15.08 -18.02
CA LYS A 145 0.74 15.85 -16.76
C LYS A 145 -0.29 15.23 -15.79
N ALA A 146 -1.44 14.83 -16.30
CA ALA A 146 -2.47 14.15 -15.52
C ALA A 146 -1.95 12.79 -14.99
N ALA A 147 -1.31 12.00 -15.85
CA ALA A 147 -0.71 10.72 -15.48
C ALA A 147 0.36 10.86 -14.38
N ILE A 148 1.26 11.85 -14.50
CA ILE A 148 2.28 12.15 -13.47
C ILE A 148 1.62 12.51 -12.14
N SER A 149 0.56 13.32 -12.16
CA SER A 149 -0.16 13.72 -10.96
C SER A 149 -0.83 12.53 -10.27
N ARG A 150 -1.48 11.64 -11.03
CA ARG A 150 -2.06 10.38 -10.53
C ARG A 150 -1.01 9.47 -9.91
N ILE A 151 0.14 9.29 -10.57
CA ILE A 151 1.25 8.50 -10.03
C ILE A 151 1.76 9.10 -8.71
N ALA A 152 1.87 10.43 -8.62
CA ALA A 152 2.28 11.09 -7.38
C ALA A 152 1.28 10.85 -6.24
N GLU A 153 -0.02 10.88 -6.53
CA GLU A 153 -1.08 10.56 -5.57
C GLU A 153 -1.01 9.10 -5.10
N HIS A 154 -0.87 8.15 -6.02
CA HIS A 154 -0.70 6.73 -5.67
C HIS A 154 0.56 6.48 -4.82
N ARG A 155 1.67 7.16 -5.14
CA ARG A 155 2.90 7.10 -4.32
C ARG A 155 2.69 7.66 -2.91
N ALA A 156 1.92 8.74 -2.77
CA ALA A 156 1.59 9.30 -1.46
C ALA A 156 0.71 8.32 -0.64
N LYS A 157 -0.29 7.69 -1.27
CA LYS A 157 -1.14 6.66 -0.64
C LYS A 157 -0.32 5.45 -0.17
N LEU A 158 0.59 4.94 -1.01
CA LEU A 158 1.50 3.85 -0.63
C LEU A 158 2.43 4.24 0.52
N GLY A 159 3.03 5.44 0.47
CA GLY A 159 3.89 5.93 1.56
C GLY A 159 3.16 6.07 2.89
N ALA A 160 1.89 6.49 2.88
CA ALA A 160 1.06 6.51 4.08
C ALA A 160 0.82 5.11 4.66
N ILE A 161 0.57 4.12 3.80
CA ILE A 161 0.41 2.72 4.19
C ILE A 161 1.72 2.16 4.76
N GLU A 162 2.86 2.40 4.12
CA GLU A 162 4.18 1.99 4.61
C GLU A 162 4.46 2.57 6.00
N SER A 163 4.17 3.85 6.22
CA SER A 163 4.32 4.50 7.53
C SER A 163 3.44 3.83 8.60
N ARG A 164 2.17 3.55 8.27
CA ARG A 164 1.25 2.84 9.17
C ARG A 164 1.72 1.43 9.49
N LEU A 165 2.22 0.68 8.50
CA LEU A 165 2.76 -0.67 8.69
C LEU A 165 4.02 -0.64 9.57
N SER A 166 4.93 0.31 9.34
CA SER A 166 6.13 0.49 10.17
C SER A 166 5.77 0.80 11.62
N PHE A 167 4.85 1.75 11.85
CA PHE A 167 4.37 2.08 13.20
C PHE A 167 3.72 0.88 13.89
N THR A 168 2.83 0.17 13.19
CA THR A 168 2.15 -1.01 13.73
C THR A 168 3.15 -2.11 14.08
N ASN A 169 4.17 -2.33 13.24
CA ASN A 169 5.22 -3.32 13.51
C ASN A 169 6.03 -2.98 14.77
N SER A 170 6.43 -1.72 14.93
CA SER A 170 7.12 -1.27 16.15
C SER A 170 6.23 -1.45 17.39
N GLN A 171 4.95 -1.07 17.31
CA GLN A 171 4.00 -1.26 18.41
C GLN A 171 3.80 -2.74 18.77
N LEU A 172 3.71 -3.63 17.78
CA LEU A 172 3.59 -5.07 18.00
C LEU A 172 4.85 -5.66 18.63
N THR A 173 6.03 -5.17 18.24
CA THR A 173 7.30 -5.61 18.82
C THR A 173 7.39 -5.22 20.29
N SER A 174 7.09 -3.97 20.65
CA SER A 174 7.07 -3.55 22.06
C SER A 174 6.00 -4.29 22.88
N THR A 175 4.82 -4.53 22.29
CA THR A 175 3.76 -5.30 22.96
C THR A 175 4.19 -6.75 23.18
N LYS A 176 4.88 -7.36 22.22
CA LYS A 176 5.43 -8.72 22.32
C LYS A 176 6.50 -8.81 23.42
N GLU A 177 7.38 -7.82 23.52
CA GLU A 177 8.39 -7.72 24.57
C GLU A 177 7.73 -7.61 25.95
N ASN A 178 6.82 -6.66 26.13
CA ASN A 178 6.07 -6.48 27.39
C ASN A 178 5.29 -7.74 27.79
N MET A 179 4.66 -8.43 26.83
CA MET A 179 3.97 -9.68 27.09
C MET A 179 4.94 -10.82 27.45
N GLY A 180 6.12 -10.84 26.83
CA GLY A 180 7.20 -11.77 27.17
C GLY A 180 7.72 -11.57 28.59
N GLU A 181 7.95 -10.31 29.00
CA GLU A 181 8.33 -9.96 30.37
C GLU A 181 7.23 -10.29 31.38
N ALA A 182 5.97 -9.96 31.08
CA ALA A 182 4.84 -10.30 31.93
C ALA A 182 4.70 -11.82 32.10
N LYS A 183 4.89 -12.58 31.02
CA LYS A 183 4.93 -14.04 31.06
C LYS A 183 6.08 -14.54 31.94
N SER A 184 7.29 -14.04 31.75
CA SER A 184 8.46 -14.36 32.57
C SER A 184 8.19 -14.12 34.05
N ARG A 185 7.57 -12.98 34.43
CA ARG A 185 7.17 -12.70 35.82
C ARG A 185 6.16 -13.70 36.40
N ILE A 186 5.32 -14.31 35.57
CA ILE A 186 4.30 -15.28 36.02
C ILE A 186 4.86 -16.70 36.04
N THR A 187 5.64 -17.08 35.03
CA THR A 187 6.10 -18.46 34.84
C THR A 187 7.44 -18.74 35.49
N ASP A 188 8.30 -17.73 35.60
CA ASP A 188 9.66 -17.94 36.05
C ASP A 188 9.69 -17.89 37.57
N VAL A 189 10.24 -18.95 38.16
CA VAL A 189 10.36 -19.09 39.61
C VAL A 189 11.58 -18.35 40.13
N ASN A 190 11.48 -17.83 41.36
CA ASN A 190 12.65 -17.27 42.04
C ASN A 190 13.59 -18.40 42.49
N VAL A 191 14.69 -18.59 41.74
CA VAL A 191 15.66 -19.66 41.98
C VAL A 191 16.28 -19.60 43.38
N ALA A 192 16.47 -18.40 43.93
CA ALA A 192 17.04 -18.26 45.27
C ALA A 192 16.08 -18.82 46.34
N GLU A 193 14.81 -18.47 46.26
CA GLU A 193 13.78 -18.96 47.18
C GLU A 193 13.59 -20.47 47.04
N GLU A 194 13.46 -20.98 45.82
CA GLU A 194 13.31 -22.41 45.57
C GLU A 194 14.54 -23.21 46.06
N ALA A 195 15.75 -22.69 45.87
CA ALA A 195 16.97 -23.31 46.40
C ALA A 195 16.99 -23.36 47.93
N THR A 196 16.52 -22.32 48.61
CA THR A 196 16.41 -22.33 50.08
C THR A 196 15.35 -23.31 50.58
N ASN A 197 14.21 -23.39 49.89
CA ASN A 197 13.15 -24.35 50.21
C ASN A 197 13.63 -25.78 49.98
N PHE A 198 14.29 -26.04 48.85
CA PHE A 198 14.90 -27.33 48.54
C PHE A 198 15.92 -27.75 49.62
N ALA A 199 16.84 -26.85 49.99
CA ALA A 199 17.81 -27.12 51.05
C ALA A 199 17.13 -27.39 52.41
N ARG A 200 16.10 -26.61 52.75
CA ARG A 200 15.31 -26.81 53.97
C ARG A 200 14.61 -28.17 53.98
N PHE A 201 14.01 -28.59 52.87
CA PHE A 201 13.39 -29.91 52.75
C PHE A 201 14.41 -31.04 52.84
N GLN A 202 15.61 -30.84 52.28
CA GLN A 202 16.70 -31.82 52.39
C GLN A 202 17.19 -31.97 53.83
N ILE A 203 17.38 -30.85 54.55
CA ILE A 203 17.71 -30.86 55.99
C ILE A 203 16.59 -31.52 56.81
N LEU A 204 15.31 -31.25 56.48
CA LEU A 204 14.17 -31.86 57.17
C LEU A 204 14.10 -33.37 56.95
N ALA A 205 14.34 -33.84 55.72
CA ALA A 205 14.38 -35.27 55.41
C ALA A 205 15.54 -35.97 56.16
N GLN A 206 16.72 -35.37 56.15
CA GLN A 206 17.88 -35.90 56.88
C GLN A 206 17.61 -35.92 58.40
N SER A 207 17.09 -34.82 58.96
CA SER A 207 16.74 -34.73 60.38
C SER A 207 15.63 -35.70 60.76
N GLY A 208 14.60 -35.88 59.92
CA GLY A 208 13.52 -36.84 60.14
C GLY A 208 14.03 -38.28 60.19
N THR A 209 14.95 -38.66 59.30
CA THR A 209 15.57 -40.00 59.35
C THR A 209 16.47 -40.19 60.58
N SER A 210 17.23 -39.18 60.99
CA SER A 210 18.04 -39.23 62.23
C SER A 210 17.20 -39.24 63.50
N MET A 211 16.11 -38.46 63.55
CA MET A 211 15.18 -38.48 64.67
C MET A 211 14.42 -39.81 64.76
N LEU A 212 14.04 -40.39 63.61
CA LEU A 212 13.42 -41.71 63.57
C LEU A 212 14.40 -42.79 64.06
N SER A 213 15.68 -42.74 63.68
CA SER A 213 16.67 -43.70 64.17
C SER A 213 16.92 -43.53 65.68
N GLN A 214 16.97 -42.29 66.18
CA GLN A 214 17.16 -41.99 67.59
C GLN A 214 15.94 -42.37 68.45
N ALA A 215 14.72 -42.12 67.97
CA ALA A 215 13.48 -42.56 68.62
C ALA A 215 13.36 -44.09 68.68
N ASN A 216 13.92 -44.82 67.70
CA ASN A 216 13.97 -46.28 67.73
C ASN A 216 15.08 -46.84 68.65
N ALA A 217 16.13 -46.07 68.91
CA ALA A 217 17.24 -46.46 69.79
C ALA A 217 16.92 -46.21 71.28
N MET A 218 16.24 -45.12 71.60
CA MET A 218 15.94 -44.68 72.97
C MET A 218 15.21 -45.74 73.83
N PRO A 219 14.19 -46.46 73.33
CA PRO A 219 13.51 -47.52 74.09
C PRO A 219 14.41 -48.72 74.38
N LYS A 220 15.36 -49.03 73.50
CA LYS A 220 16.29 -50.16 73.66
C LYS A 220 17.33 -49.91 74.75
N THR A 221 17.79 -48.66 74.88
CA THR A 221 18.65 -48.23 76.00
C THR A 221 17.93 -48.21 77.34
N VAL A 222 16.64 -47.89 77.37
CA VAL A 222 15.83 -47.95 78.61
C VAL A 222 15.64 -49.40 79.06
N LEU A 223 15.46 -50.33 78.13
CA LEU A 223 15.40 -51.77 78.43
C LEU A 223 16.70 -52.32 79.03
N GLN A 224 17.87 -51.82 78.62
CA GLN A 224 19.17 -52.19 79.23
C GLN A 224 19.37 -51.65 80.65
N LEU A 225 18.60 -50.63 81.06
CA LEU A 225 18.62 -50.08 82.43
C LEU A 225 17.56 -50.70 83.35
N LEU A 226 16.63 -51.49 82.79
CA LEU A 226 15.56 -52.19 83.51
C LEU A 226 15.84 -53.69 83.71
N THR A 227 16.97 -54.17 83.20
CA THR A 227 17.47 -55.54 83.34
C THR A 227 18.82 -55.53 84.02
#